data_AF-C1E0E7-F1
#
_entry.id   AF-C1E0E7-F1
#
_cell.length_a   1.000
_cell.length_b   1.000
_cell.length_c   1.000
_cell.angle_alpha   90.00
_cell.angle_beta   90.00
_cell.angle_gamma   90.00
#
_symmetry.space_group_name_H-M   'P 1'
#
loop_
_entity.id
_entity.type
_entity.pdbx_description
1 polymer ?
#
loop_
_entity_poly.entity_id
_entity_poly.type
_entity_poly.pdbx_seq_one_letter_code
_entity_poly.pdbx_strand_id
1 'polypeptide(L)'
;MTKRGVAGALARRAWDYLRNDLREIVWPRPMPDPPGKFPRISSMSAGEHLACWWDGITSYVDGWRWYNGEPKREREARLERERRERIARGEAEAAADAGRAEWDQDLDGVAEELEGMLKAGKRVGLEAWKVQFKHFYKTRMAAYREGVKEFIEGYKEGRAEALKPVELTEEEKEEARAEAALIAAELARRREARMAEETKQRAVQSPDDIAAGSRAQTERSSI
;
A
#
# COMPACT_ATOMS: atom_id res chain seq x y z
N MET A 1 5.52 58.84 -31.17
CA MET A 1 4.43 58.28 -30.34
C MET A 1 4.43 56.78 -30.50
N THR A 2 4.65 55.98 -29.44
CA THR A 2 4.29 54.53 -29.24
C THR A 2 5.24 53.81 -28.26
N LYS A 3 5.21 54.15 -26.96
CA LYS A 3 5.84 53.31 -25.91
C LYS A 3 4.92 52.94 -24.74
N ARG A 4 3.66 53.41 -24.75
CA ARG A 4 2.69 53.13 -23.68
C ARG A 4 1.87 51.84 -23.89
N GLY A 5 1.80 51.32 -25.13
CA GLY A 5 1.01 50.12 -25.45
C GLY A 5 1.66 48.80 -25.06
N VAL A 6 2.98 48.68 -25.21
CA VAL A 6 3.72 47.42 -24.96
C VAL A 6 3.81 47.11 -23.47
N ALA A 7 4.05 48.11 -22.63
CA ALA A 7 4.08 47.94 -21.18
C ALA A 7 2.71 47.51 -20.63
N GLY A 8 1.61 48.08 -21.14
CA GLY A 8 0.26 47.67 -20.74
C GLY A 8 -0.15 46.28 -21.24
N ALA A 9 0.41 45.81 -22.35
CA ALA A 9 0.21 44.46 -22.86
C ALA A 9 1.02 43.43 -22.07
N LEU A 10 2.27 43.75 -21.70
CA LEU A 10 3.11 42.91 -20.86
C LEU A 10 2.57 42.81 -19.42
N ALA A 11 2.07 43.93 -18.86
CA ALA A 11 1.44 43.91 -17.55
C ALA A 11 0.15 43.08 -17.54
N ARG A 12 -0.67 43.18 -18.59
CA ARG A 12 -1.84 42.30 -18.77
C ARG A 12 -1.44 40.84 -18.93
N ARG A 13 -0.41 40.54 -19.73
CA ARG A 13 0.07 39.17 -19.91
C ARG A 13 0.65 38.57 -18.63
N ALA A 14 1.41 39.35 -17.86
CA ALA A 14 1.90 38.95 -16.55
C ALA A 14 0.75 38.75 -15.54
N TRP A 15 -0.27 39.60 -15.60
CA TRP A 15 -1.47 39.46 -14.78
C TRP A 15 -2.30 38.22 -15.16
N ASP A 16 -2.46 37.96 -16.44
CA ASP A 16 -3.15 36.77 -16.94
C ASP A 16 -2.39 35.49 -16.57
N TYR A 17 -1.05 35.52 -16.63
CA TYR A 17 -0.19 34.41 -16.16
C TYR A 17 -0.29 34.20 -14.64
N LEU A 18 -0.31 35.29 -13.87
CA LEU A 18 -0.47 35.24 -12.42
C LEU A 18 -1.87 34.70 -12.02
N ARG A 19 -2.90 35.07 -12.79
CA ARG A 19 -4.29 34.72 -12.47
C ARG A 19 -4.70 33.33 -12.95
N ASN A 20 -4.25 32.93 -14.13
CA ASN A 20 -4.68 31.68 -14.77
C ASN A 20 -3.61 30.60 -14.62
N ASP A 21 -2.37 30.88 -15.05
CA ASP A 21 -1.32 29.85 -15.15
C ASP A 21 -0.78 29.47 -13.77
N LEU A 22 -0.67 30.43 -12.83
CA LEU A 22 -0.26 30.15 -11.45
C LEU A 22 -1.30 29.29 -10.69
N ARG A 23 -2.58 29.47 -10.99
CA ARG A 23 -3.65 28.61 -10.44
C ARG A 23 -3.53 27.17 -10.96
N GLU A 24 -3.13 27.01 -12.22
CA GLU A 24 -2.92 25.70 -12.85
C GLU A 24 -1.62 25.02 -12.39
N ILE A 25 -0.58 25.79 -12.02
CA ILE A 25 0.67 25.26 -11.46
C ILE A 25 0.47 24.75 -10.02
N VAL A 26 -0.24 25.51 -9.18
CA VAL A 26 -0.45 25.14 -7.76
C VAL A 26 -1.55 24.08 -7.62
N TRP A 27 -2.57 24.11 -8.48
CA TRP A 27 -3.63 23.10 -8.55
C TRP A 27 -3.80 22.62 -10.00
N PRO A 28 -2.94 21.70 -10.47
CA PRO A 28 -3.15 21.08 -11.77
C PRO A 28 -4.49 20.38 -11.75
N ARG A 29 -5.36 20.68 -12.72
CA ARG A 29 -6.62 19.94 -12.87
C ARG A 29 -6.29 18.59 -13.51
N PRO A 30 -6.40 17.46 -12.78
CA PRO A 30 -5.98 16.17 -13.30
C PRO A 30 -6.93 15.62 -14.37
N MET A 31 -8.13 16.20 -14.51
CA MET A 31 -9.17 15.74 -15.43
C MET A 31 -10.19 16.86 -15.72
N PRO A 32 -10.74 16.98 -16.95
CA PRO A 32 -11.90 17.82 -17.18
C PRO A 32 -13.08 17.36 -16.31
N ASP A 33 -13.78 18.33 -15.70
CA ASP A 33 -14.93 18.04 -14.84
C ASP A 33 -15.92 17.12 -15.59
N PRO A 34 -16.36 16.00 -14.99
CA PRO A 34 -17.24 15.06 -15.66
C PRO A 34 -18.53 15.77 -16.12
N PRO A 35 -19.10 15.42 -17.29
CA PRO A 35 -20.32 16.05 -17.76
C PRO A 35 -21.49 15.70 -16.83
N GLY A 36 -21.81 16.61 -15.90
CA GLY A 36 -22.95 16.51 -14.99
C GLY A 36 -22.71 17.00 -13.55
N LYS A 37 -23.81 17.38 -12.91
CA LYS A 37 -24.09 17.73 -11.49
C LYS A 37 -23.24 18.78 -10.76
N PHE A 38 -22.03 19.11 -11.19
CA PHE A 38 -21.24 20.15 -10.53
C PHE A 38 -21.35 21.46 -11.33
N PRO A 39 -21.98 22.51 -10.78
CA PRO A 39 -21.98 23.83 -11.42
C PRO A 39 -20.54 24.26 -11.65
N ARG A 40 -20.26 24.88 -12.80
CA ARG A 40 -18.94 25.39 -13.09
C ARG A 40 -18.58 26.38 -11.98
N ILE A 41 -17.43 26.21 -11.32
CA ILE A 41 -16.98 27.07 -10.19
C ILE A 41 -17.09 28.58 -10.54
N SER A 42 -17.02 28.94 -11.82
CA SER A 42 -17.19 30.31 -12.31
C SER A 42 -18.62 30.87 -12.25
N SER A 43 -19.64 30.05 -12.02
CA SER A 43 -21.06 30.44 -12.04
C SER A 43 -21.74 30.32 -10.67
N MET A 44 -20.98 30.11 -9.59
CA MET A 44 -21.52 29.91 -8.25
C MET A 44 -21.46 31.21 -7.42
N SER A 45 -22.46 31.39 -6.57
CA SER A 45 -22.44 32.44 -5.54
C SER A 45 -21.48 32.08 -4.40
N ALA A 46 -21.04 33.08 -3.64
CA ALA A 46 -20.14 32.85 -2.49
C ALA A 46 -20.73 31.86 -1.45
N GLY A 47 -22.06 31.84 -1.30
CA GLY A 47 -22.75 30.88 -0.43
C GLY A 47 -22.69 29.44 -0.94
N GLU A 48 -22.84 29.25 -2.25
CA GLU A 48 -22.73 27.92 -2.88
C GLU A 48 -21.29 27.42 -2.85
N HIS A 49 -20.31 28.32 -2.97
CA HIS A 49 -18.90 27.98 -2.77
C HIS A 49 -18.60 27.50 -1.35
N LEU A 50 -19.14 28.19 -0.34
CA LEU A 50 -19.02 27.78 1.05
C LEU A 50 -19.69 26.43 1.30
N ALA A 51 -20.87 26.20 0.73
CA ALA A 51 -21.58 24.93 0.83
C ALA A 51 -20.76 23.79 0.23
N CYS A 52 -20.26 23.92 -1.00
CA CYS A 52 -19.41 22.88 -1.61
C CYS A 52 -18.09 22.67 -0.86
N TRP A 53 -17.51 23.72 -0.27
CA TRP A 53 -16.32 23.60 0.56
C TRP A 53 -16.59 22.82 1.85
N TRP A 54 -17.72 23.11 2.52
CA TRP A 54 -18.16 22.36 3.70
C TRP A 54 -18.55 20.92 3.38
N ASP A 55 -19.20 20.67 2.25
CA ASP A 55 -19.50 19.31 1.78
C ASP A 55 -18.21 18.54 1.48
N GLY A 56 -17.21 19.19 0.87
CA GLY A 56 -15.90 18.61 0.63
C GLY A 56 -15.16 18.27 1.93
N ILE A 57 -15.21 19.15 2.93
CA ILE A 57 -14.64 18.89 4.25
C ILE A 57 -15.37 17.75 4.95
N THR A 58 -16.71 17.75 4.95
CA THR A 58 -17.51 16.69 5.57
C THR A 58 -17.21 15.35 4.92
N SER A 59 -17.17 15.31 3.58
CA SER A 59 -16.85 14.10 2.81
C SER A 59 -15.40 13.64 3.05
N TYR A 60 -14.45 14.56 3.18
CA TYR A 60 -13.06 14.24 3.53
C TYR A 60 -12.95 13.70 4.95
N VAL A 61 -13.65 14.32 5.91
CA VAL A 61 -13.69 13.86 7.31
C VAL A 61 -14.34 12.49 7.39
N ASP A 62 -15.45 12.26 6.68
CA ASP A 62 -16.10 10.95 6.65
C ASP A 62 -15.22 9.90 5.96
N GLY A 63 -14.59 10.24 4.82
CA GLY A 63 -13.62 9.36 4.17
C GLY A 63 -12.40 9.07 5.04
N TRP A 64 -11.91 10.07 5.79
CA TRP A 64 -10.79 9.92 6.71
C TRP A 64 -11.16 9.12 7.97
N ARG A 65 -12.41 9.25 8.43
CA ARG A 65 -12.98 8.39 9.47
C ARG A 65 -12.90 6.94 9.03
N TRP A 66 -13.34 6.59 7.82
CA TRP A 66 -13.23 5.24 7.26
C TRP A 66 -11.79 4.77 6.99
N TYR A 67 -10.90 5.67 6.54
CA TYR A 67 -9.49 5.36 6.27
C TYR A 67 -8.70 4.98 7.55
N ASN A 68 -9.02 5.60 8.68
CA ASN A 68 -8.41 5.26 9.99
C ASN A 68 -9.10 4.07 10.68
N GLY A 69 -10.09 3.44 10.05
CA GLY A 69 -10.85 2.30 10.57
C GLY A 69 -12.36 2.57 10.62
N GLU A 70 -13.19 1.53 10.76
CA GLU A 70 -14.63 1.75 10.88
C GLU A 70 -15.00 2.65 12.07
N PRO A 71 -16.02 3.51 11.94
CA PRO A 71 -16.57 4.24 13.07
C PRO A 71 -16.88 3.30 14.24
N LYS A 72 -16.46 3.64 15.48
CA LYS A 72 -16.56 2.77 16.66
C LYS A 72 -17.93 2.06 16.78
N ARG A 73 -19.04 2.78 16.59
CA ARG A 73 -20.41 2.23 16.64
C ARG A 73 -20.70 1.16 15.58
N GLU A 74 -20.21 1.35 14.36
CA GLU A 74 -20.42 0.42 13.24
C GLU A 74 -19.52 -0.80 13.40
N ARG A 75 -18.27 -0.58 13.84
CA ARG A 75 -17.33 -1.61 14.24
C ARG A 75 -17.90 -2.47 15.37
N GLU A 76 -18.37 -1.86 16.45
CA GLU A 76 -19.02 -2.51 17.60
C GLU A 76 -20.25 -3.30 17.16
N ALA A 77 -21.11 -2.73 16.31
CA ALA A 77 -22.28 -3.44 15.79
C ALA A 77 -21.91 -4.66 14.93
N ARG A 78 -20.86 -4.57 14.10
CA ARG A 78 -20.34 -5.72 13.36
C ARG A 78 -19.71 -6.75 14.28
N LEU A 79 -18.89 -6.31 15.24
CA LEU A 79 -18.25 -7.18 16.23
C LEU A 79 -19.28 -7.91 17.09
N GLU A 80 -20.35 -7.24 17.53
CA GLU A 80 -21.47 -7.86 18.23
C GLU A 80 -22.19 -8.89 17.36
N ARG A 81 -22.37 -8.60 16.07
CA ARG A 81 -22.95 -9.56 15.12
C ARG A 81 -22.06 -10.80 14.97
N GLU A 82 -20.77 -10.61 14.74
CA GLU A 82 -19.78 -11.70 14.65
C GLU A 82 -19.66 -12.46 15.98
N ARG A 83 -19.74 -11.77 17.12
CA ARG A 83 -19.72 -12.36 18.46
C ARG A 83 -20.94 -13.26 18.66
N ARG A 84 -22.13 -12.80 18.28
CA ARG A 84 -23.36 -13.62 18.27
C ARG A 84 -23.22 -14.84 17.36
N GLU A 85 -22.61 -14.70 16.19
CA GLU A 85 -22.37 -15.81 15.27
C GLU A 85 -21.29 -16.80 15.75
N ARG A 86 -20.26 -16.33 16.48
CA ARG A 86 -19.23 -17.19 17.10
C ARG A 86 -19.77 -17.94 18.31
N ILE A 87 -20.55 -17.28 19.16
CA ILE A 87 -21.29 -17.94 20.25
C ILE A 87 -22.24 -19.00 19.69
N ALA A 88 -22.95 -18.68 18.59
CA ALA A 88 -23.81 -19.65 17.92
C ALA A 88 -23.05 -20.84 17.31
N ARG A 89 -21.76 -20.66 16.98
CA ARG A 89 -20.83 -21.71 16.52
C ARG A 89 -20.11 -22.45 17.65
N GLY A 90 -20.28 -22.03 18.91
CA GLY A 90 -19.70 -22.70 20.09
C GLY A 90 -18.22 -22.41 20.34
N GLU A 91 -17.66 -21.33 19.78
CA GLU A 91 -16.27 -20.93 20.02
C GLU A 91 -16.12 -20.17 21.34
N ALA A 92 -15.12 -20.54 22.16
CA ALA A 92 -14.90 -19.94 23.48
C ALA A 92 -14.39 -18.48 23.37
N GLU A 93 -15.14 -17.57 23.99
CA GLU A 93 -15.07 -16.12 23.78
C GLU A 93 -13.91 -15.40 24.50
N ALA A 94 -13.22 -16.08 25.42
CA ALA A 94 -12.47 -15.42 26.48
C ALA A 94 -11.07 -14.88 26.10
N ALA A 95 -10.42 -15.40 25.05
CA ALA A 95 -9.02 -15.08 24.77
C ALA A 95 -8.82 -13.85 23.86
N ALA A 96 -9.74 -13.58 22.94
CA ALA A 96 -9.62 -12.47 21.98
C ALA A 96 -10.07 -11.11 22.54
N ASP A 97 -10.87 -11.12 23.61
CA ASP A 97 -11.46 -9.91 24.18
C ASP A 97 -10.57 -9.24 25.23
N ALA A 98 -9.71 -10.00 25.90
CA ALA A 98 -8.81 -9.49 26.93
C ALA A 98 -7.82 -8.45 26.36
N GLY A 99 -7.16 -8.77 25.24
CA GLY A 99 -6.21 -7.84 24.59
C GLY A 99 -6.88 -6.61 23.97
N ARG A 100 -8.16 -6.69 23.59
CA ARG A 100 -8.91 -5.54 23.06
C ARG A 100 -9.36 -4.61 24.19
N ALA A 101 -9.84 -5.17 25.29
CA ALA A 101 -10.25 -4.42 26.46
C ALA A 101 -9.09 -3.62 27.08
N GLU A 102 -7.87 -4.18 27.06
CA GLU A 102 -6.64 -3.49 27.48
C GLU A 102 -6.31 -2.30 26.55
N TRP A 103 -6.39 -2.51 25.24
CA TRP A 103 -6.18 -1.45 24.24
C TRP A 103 -7.22 -0.31 24.31
N ASP A 104 -8.49 -0.64 24.53
CA ASP A 104 -9.56 0.36 24.64
C ASP A 104 -9.42 1.17 25.94
N GLN A 105 -9.02 0.54 27.06
CA GLN A 105 -8.69 1.24 28.32
C GLN A 105 -7.51 2.21 28.13
N ASP A 106 -6.48 1.81 27.39
CA ASP A 106 -5.34 2.67 27.08
C ASP A 106 -5.75 3.90 26.24
N LEU A 107 -6.64 3.72 25.25
CA LEU A 107 -7.15 4.80 24.41
C LEU A 107 -8.06 5.76 25.16
N ASP A 108 -8.91 5.26 26.05
CA ASP A 108 -9.77 6.10 26.89
C ASP A 108 -8.92 6.91 27.89
N GLY A 109 -7.88 6.30 28.47
CA GLY A 109 -6.90 7.02 29.29
C GLY A 109 -6.15 8.11 28.51
N VAL A 110 -5.80 7.88 27.23
CA VAL A 110 -5.23 8.91 26.36
C VAL A 110 -6.21 10.06 26.15
N ALA A 111 -7.49 9.77 25.92
CA ALA A 111 -8.51 10.79 25.69
C ALA A 111 -8.72 11.68 26.91
N GLU A 112 -8.75 11.09 28.12
CA GLU A 112 -8.85 11.83 29.38
C GLU A 112 -7.61 12.70 29.66
N GLU A 113 -6.40 12.20 29.41
CA GLU A 113 -5.16 12.97 29.52
C GLU A 113 -5.15 14.16 28.54
N LEU A 114 -5.59 13.95 27.30
CA LEU A 114 -5.68 14.99 26.29
C LEU A 114 -6.72 16.06 26.67
N GLU A 115 -7.85 15.65 27.22
CA GLU A 115 -8.89 16.54 27.71
C GLU A 115 -8.39 17.35 28.92
N GLY A 116 -7.65 16.72 29.84
CA GLY A 116 -6.96 17.38 30.95
C GLY A 116 -5.96 18.44 30.46
N MET A 117 -5.19 18.12 29.42
CA MET A 117 -4.26 19.06 28.77
C MET A 117 -4.98 20.23 28.08
N LEU A 118 -6.10 19.97 27.41
CA LEU A 118 -6.96 21.00 26.80
C LEU A 118 -7.59 21.92 27.85
N LYS A 119 -8.08 21.36 28.96
CA LYS A 119 -8.61 22.10 30.11
C LYS A 119 -7.52 22.95 30.76
N ALA A 120 -6.29 22.42 30.91
CA ALA A 120 -5.14 23.16 31.42
C ALA A 120 -4.74 24.31 30.48
N GLY A 121 -4.74 24.10 29.17
CA GLY A 121 -4.49 25.16 28.18
C GLY A 121 -5.52 26.29 28.22
N LYS A 122 -6.81 25.94 28.41
CA LYS A 122 -7.90 26.93 28.55
C LYS A 122 -7.86 27.71 29.87
N ARG A 123 -7.39 27.09 30.96
CA ARG A 123 -7.42 27.71 32.31
C ARG A 123 -6.11 28.37 32.73
N VAL A 124 -4.96 27.85 32.32
CA VAL A 124 -3.63 28.21 32.86
C VAL A 124 -2.70 28.78 31.78
N GLY A 125 -3.08 28.71 30.50
CA GLY A 125 -2.36 29.34 29.38
C GLY A 125 -1.33 28.44 28.69
N LEU A 126 -0.66 29.00 27.67
CA LEU A 126 0.17 28.26 26.70
C LEU A 126 1.37 27.51 27.33
N GLU A 127 1.93 28.04 28.41
CA GLU A 127 3.10 27.44 29.08
C GLU A 127 2.73 26.19 29.88
N ALA A 128 1.57 26.18 30.54
CA ALA A 128 1.07 24.99 31.23
C ALA A 128 0.69 23.89 30.23
N TRP A 129 0.12 24.26 29.08
CA TRP A 129 -0.15 23.34 27.99
C TRP A 129 1.12 22.65 27.48
N LYS A 130 2.22 23.40 27.27
CA LYS A 130 3.51 22.83 26.84
C LYS A 130 4.08 21.81 27.83
N VAL A 131 3.98 22.08 29.14
CA VAL A 131 4.49 21.16 30.17
C VAL A 131 3.68 19.86 30.19
N GLN A 132 2.35 19.96 30.13
CA GLN A 132 1.46 18.80 30.07
C GLN A 132 1.66 18.00 28.78
N PHE A 133 1.82 18.68 27.64
CA PHE A 133 2.14 18.03 26.37
C PHE A 133 3.48 17.30 26.41
N LYS A 134 4.51 17.91 27.01
CA LYS A 134 5.81 17.27 27.18
C LYS A 134 5.73 16.04 28.08
N HIS A 135 4.89 16.08 29.11
CA HIS A 135 4.65 14.93 30.00
C HIS A 135 3.94 13.80 29.25
N PHE A 136 2.83 14.11 28.60
CA PHE A 136 2.06 13.19 27.75
C PHE A 136 2.93 12.54 26.66
N TYR A 137 3.76 13.32 25.98
CA TYR A 137 4.68 12.80 24.97
C TYR A 137 5.71 11.85 25.57
N LYS A 138 6.27 12.16 26.74
CA LYS A 138 7.27 11.30 27.38
C LYS A 138 6.69 9.97 27.86
N THR A 139 5.50 9.98 28.45
CA THR A 139 4.86 8.76 28.97
C THR A 139 4.44 7.84 27.84
N ARG A 140 3.77 8.38 26.81
CA ARG A 140 3.28 7.58 25.68
C ARG A 140 4.39 7.12 24.74
N MET A 141 5.41 7.94 24.49
CA MET A 141 6.55 7.51 23.69
C MET A 141 7.39 6.43 24.38
N ALA A 142 7.38 6.36 25.71
CA ALA A 142 8.04 5.26 26.42
C ALA A 142 7.32 3.93 26.14
N ALA A 143 5.99 3.90 26.26
CA ALA A 143 5.17 2.72 25.95
C ALA A 143 5.30 2.30 24.47
N TYR A 144 5.26 3.27 23.54
CA TYR A 144 5.47 2.97 22.11
C TYR A 144 6.88 2.41 21.85
N ARG A 145 7.91 2.98 22.48
CA ARG A 145 9.29 2.49 22.36
C ARG A 145 9.43 1.07 22.89
N GLU A 146 8.70 0.73 23.95
CA GLU A 146 8.66 -0.60 24.54
C GLU A 146 7.98 -1.60 23.60
N GLY A 147 6.78 -1.28 23.09
CA GLY A 147 6.09 -2.12 22.11
C GLY A 147 6.89 -2.34 20.82
N VAL A 148 7.62 -1.32 20.34
CA VAL A 148 8.51 -1.48 19.18
C VAL A 148 9.69 -2.41 19.49
N LYS A 149 10.23 -2.38 20.71
CA LYS A 149 11.30 -3.32 21.10
C LYS A 149 10.79 -4.76 21.15
N GLU A 150 9.64 -4.97 21.78
CA GLU A 150 8.99 -6.28 21.87
C GLU A 150 8.67 -6.82 20.47
N PHE A 151 8.15 -5.97 19.56
CA PHE A 151 7.93 -6.35 18.18
C PHE A 151 9.23 -6.76 17.46
N ILE A 152 10.33 -6.03 17.66
CA ILE A 152 11.63 -6.37 17.07
C ILE A 152 12.18 -7.69 17.65
N GLU A 153 11.99 -7.93 18.94
CA GLU A 153 12.40 -9.17 19.60
C GLU A 153 11.58 -10.36 19.08
N GLY A 154 10.26 -10.24 19.05
CA GLY A 154 9.37 -11.23 18.45
C GLY A 154 9.67 -11.47 16.97
N TYR A 155 10.03 -10.45 16.20
CA TYR A 155 10.46 -10.63 14.81
C TYR A 155 11.77 -11.42 14.70
N LYS A 156 12.74 -11.19 15.59
CA LYS A 156 13.98 -11.97 15.63
C LYS A 156 13.71 -13.42 16.00
N GLU A 157 12.81 -13.65 16.94
CA GLU A 157 12.40 -15.00 17.36
C GLU A 157 11.66 -15.73 16.24
N GLY A 158 10.67 -15.10 15.60
CA GLY A 158 9.95 -15.67 14.46
C GLY A 158 10.86 -15.90 13.25
N ARG A 159 11.84 -15.02 13.01
CA ARG A 159 12.88 -15.26 12.00
C ARG A 159 13.77 -16.44 12.38
N ALA A 160 14.15 -16.58 13.65
CA ALA A 160 14.94 -17.70 14.11
C ALA A 160 14.17 -19.03 14.02
N GLU A 161 12.86 -19.01 14.29
CA GLU A 161 11.96 -20.14 14.11
C GLU A 161 11.80 -20.53 12.64
N ALA A 162 11.62 -19.56 11.73
CA ALA A 162 11.59 -19.81 10.29
C ALA A 162 12.95 -20.29 9.73
N LEU A 163 14.05 -19.96 10.41
CA LEU A 163 15.39 -20.41 10.03
C LEU A 163 15.74 -21.78 10.64
N LYS A 164 15.01 -22.27 11.65
CA LYS A 164 15.19 -23.64 12.12
C LYS A 164 14.87 -24.55 10.94
N PRO A 165 15.80 -25.41 10.50
CA PRO A 165 15.47 -26.41 9.50
C PRO A 165 14.31 -27.22 10.07
N VAL A 166 13.27 -27.45 9.26
CA VAL A 166 12.19 -28.38 9.60
C VAL A 166 12.89 -29.68 10.01
N GLU A 167 12.83 -30.01 11.30
CA GLU A 167 13.35 -31.28 11.80
C GLU A 167 12.42 -32.37 11.30
N LEU A 168 12.62 -32.75 10.04
CA LEU A 168 11.97 -33.89 9.42
C LEU A 168 12.34 -35.12 10.25
N THR A 169 11.33 -35.89 10.62
CA THR A 169 11.56 -37.22 11.17
C THR A 169 12.35 -38.08 10.16
N GLU A 170 13.07 -39.11 10.63
CA GLU A 170 13.89 -39.93 9.72
C GLU A 170 13.04 -40.54 8.59
N GLU A 171 11.77 -40.82 8.85
CA GLU A 171 10.79 -41.28 7.85
C GLU A 171 10.54 -40.24 6.75
N GLU A 172 10.29 -38.98 7.12
CA GLU A 172 10.08 -37.89 6.15
C GLU A 172 11.35 -37.54 5.35
N LYS A 173 12.55 -37.76 5.93
CA LYS A 173 13.82 -37.62 5.21
C LYS A 173 14.01 -38.73 4.18
N GLU A 174 13.61 -39.96 4.49
CA GLU A 174 13.66 -41.07 3.55
C GLU A 174 12.66 -40.87 2.41
N GLU A 175 11.45 -40.39 2.69
CA GLU A 175 10.45 -40.03 1.67
C GLU A 175 10.97 -38.92 0.75
N ALA A 176 11.50 -37.83 1.31
CA ALA A 176 12.07 -36.73 0.52
C ALA A 176 13.26 -37.17 -0.36
N ARG A 177 14.09 -38.12 0.12
CA ARG A 177 15.19 -38.70 -0.67
C ARG A 177 14.66 -39.59 -1.79
N ALA A 178 13.61 -40.38 -1.54
CA ALA A 178 12.97 -41.22 -2.54
C ALA A 178 12.33 -40.37 -3.65
N GLU A 179 11.60 -39.31 -3.28
CA GLU A 179 11.01 -38.36 -4.23
C GLU A 179 12.08 -37.63 -5.05
N ALA A 180 13.16 -37.16 -4.41
CA ALA A 180 14.28 -36.52 -5.10
C ALA A 180 14.97 -37.47 -6.10
N ALA A 181 15.11 -38.76 -5.74
CA ALA A 181 15.67 -39.77 -6.63
C ALA A 181 14.76 -40.05 -7.84
N LEU A 182 13.44 -40.08 -7.64
CA LEU A 182 12.47 -40.23 -8.74
C LEU A 182 12.52 -39.04 -9.70
N ILE A 183 12.58 -37.82 -9.18
CA ILE A 183 12.69 -36.59 -9.98
C ILE A 183 14.03 -36.58 -10.75
N ALA A 184 15.13 -36.97 -10.11
CA ALA A 184 16.43 -37.06 -10.77
C ALA A 184 16.45 -38.10 -11.90
N ALA A 185 15.83 -39.26 -11.69
CA ALA A 185 15.69 -40.29 -12.71
C ALA A 185 14.83 -39.82 -13.89
N GLU A 186 13.74 -39.09 -13.62
CA GLU A 186 12.91 -38.53 -14.67
C GLU A 186 13.64 -37.44 -15.47
N LEU A 187 14.40 -36.58 -14.80
CA LEU A 187 15.24 -35.57 -15.45
C LEU A 187 16.35 -36.20 -16.30
N ALA A 188 16.95 -37.31 -15.85
CA ALA A 188 17.94 -38.06 -16.62
C ALA A 188 17.32 -38.63 -17.90
N ARG A 189 16.14 -39.26 -17.82
CA ARG A 189 15.40 -39.74 -19.00
C ARG A 189 15.05 -38.62 -19.98
N ARG A 190 14.62 -37.46 -19.47
CA ARG A 190 14.34 -36.27 -20.30
C ARG A 190 15.60 -35.68 -20.94
N ARG A 191 16.77 -35.83 -20.32
CA ARG A 191 18.07 -35.43 -20.91
C ARG A 191 18.48 -36.40 -22.00
N GLU A 192 18.37 -37.70 -21.77
CA GLU A 192 18.66 -38.73 -22.78
C GLU A 192 17.74 -38.62 -24.00
N ALA A 193 16.45 -38.36 -23.79
CA ALA A 193 15.50 -38.12 -24.88
C ALA A 193 15.86 -36.88 -25.71
N ARG A 194 16.26 -35.78 -25.06
CA ARG A 194 16.74 -34.56 -25.76
C ARG A 194 18.02 -34.82 -26.55
N MET A 195 19.00 -35.51 -25.97
CA MET A 195 20.24 -35.88 -26.68
C MET A 195 19.95 -36.81 -27.87
N ALA A 196 18.98 -37.72 -27.76
CA ALA A 196 18.53 -38.59 -28.84
C ALA A 196 17.80 -37.81 -29.97
N GLU A 197 17.04 -36.78 -29.63
CA GLU A 197 16.46 -35.87 -30.63
C GLU A 197 17.51 -35.01 -31.32
N GLU A 198 18.46 -34.44 -30.56
CA GLU A 198 19.56 -33.64 -31.11
C GLU A 198 20.45 -34.46 -32.06
N THR A 199 20.74 -35.72 -31.71
CA THR A 199 21.50 -36.63 -32.59
C THR A 199 20.72 -36.99 -33.85
N LYS A 200 19.39 -37.18 -33.77
CA LYS A 200 18.54 -37.37 -34.96
C LYS A 200 18.49 -36.12 -35.83
N GLN A 201 18.32 -34.94 -35.24
CA GLN A 201 18.33 -33.66 -35.98
C GLN A 201 19.69 -33.41 -36.66
N ARG A 202 20.79 -33.75 -35.99
CA ARG A 202 22.15 -33.65 -36.55
C ARG A 202 22.40 -34.69 -37.64
N ALA A 203 21.80 -35.87 -37.57
CA ALA A 203 21.85 -36.89 -38.62
C ALA A 203 21.03 -36.51 -39.86
N VAL A 204 19.92 -35.77 -39.68
CA VAL A 204 19.13 -35.19 -40.79
C VAL A 204 19.87 -33.99 -41.44
N GLN A 205 20.76 -33.31 -40.71
CA GLN A 205 21.70 -32.32 -41.27
C GLN A 205 23.03 -32.98 -41.69
N SER A 206 22.96 -34.06 -42.49
CA SER A 206 24.16 -34.70 -43.04
C SER A 206 24.94 -33.69 -43.93
N PRO A 207 26.29 -33.68 -43.90
CA PRO A 207 27.11 -32.75 -44.70
C PRO A 207 26.83 -32.78 -46.21
N ASP A 208 26.28 -33.88 -46.71
CA ASP A 208 25.95 -34.07 -48.14
C ASP A 208 24.79 -33.18 -48.60
N ASP A 209 23.82 -32.86 -47.73
CA ASP A 209 22.68 -31.99 -48.06
C ASP A 209 23.08 -30.51 -48.12
N ILE A 210 24.08 -30.10 -47.32
CA ILE A 210 24.65 -28.74 -47.36
C ILE A 210 25.52 -28.54 -48.61
N ALA A 211 26.20 -29.59 -49.08
CA ALA A 211 26.97 -29.56 -50.33
C ALA A 211 26.08 -29.45 -51.58
N ALA A 212 24.88 -30.06 -51.56
CA ALA A 212 23.91 -29.96 -52.65
C ALA A 212 23.29 -28.55 -52.77
N GLY A 213 22.97 -27.91 -51.64
CA GLY A 213 22.45 -26.53 -51.61
C GLY A 213 23.48 -25.47 -52.05
N SER A 214 24.75 -25.67 -51.70
CA SER A 214 25.86 -24.78 -52.08
C SER A 214 26.19 -24.83 -53.59
N ARG A 215 26.17 -26.02 -54.21
CA ARG A 215 26.38 -26.16 -55.67
C ARG A 215 25.26 -25.56 -56.50
N ALA A 216 24.01 -25.60 -56.03
CA ALA A 216 22.89 -25.02 -56.75
C ALA A 216 22.90 -23.48 -56.79
N GLN A 217 23.61 -22.84 -55.85
CA GLN A 217 23.67 -21.39 -55.73
C GLN A 217 24.79 -20.76 -56.57
N THR A 218 25.87 -21.49 -56.86
CA THR A 218 26.95 -21.03 -57.75
C THR A 218 26.58 -21.12 -59.24
N GLU A 219 25.70 -22.02 -59.65
CA GLU A 219 25.27 -22.14 -61.05
C GLU A 219 24.23 -21.07 -61.48
N ARG A 220 23.49 -20.47 -60.54
CA ARG A 220 22.50 -19.41 -60.84
C ARG A 220 23.06 -18.01 -60.99
N SER A 221 24.35 -17.79 -60.69
CA SER A 221 24.98 -16.47 -60.75
C SER A 221 25.85 -16.24 -62.00
N SER A 222 25.80 -17.16 -62.98
CA SER A 222 26.54 -17.06 -64.25
C SER A 222 25.63 -17.03 -65.49
N ILE A 223 24.44 -16.44 -65.38
CA ILE A 223 23.59 -16.05 -66.51
C ILE A 223 23.29 -14.56 -66.42
#